data_AF-A0A7W4PIN8-F1
#
_entry.id   AF-A0A7W4PIN8-F1
#
_cell.length_a   1.000
_cell.length_b   1.000
_cell.length_c   1.000
_cell.angle_alpha   90.00
_cell.angle_beta   90.00
_cell.angle_gamma   90.00
#
_symmetry.space_group_name_H-M   'P 1'
#
loop_
_entity.id
_entity.type
_entity.pdbx_description
1 polymer ?
#
loop_
_entity_poly.entity_id
_entity_poly.type
_entity_poly.pdbx_seq_one_letter_code
_entity_poly.pdbx_strand_id
1 'polypeptide(L)'
;MTVVGARHVRSGMLCCVVVLLAGCASLEPYRRPYAWHPVGANQANLAAMVADPHDLARGQSEQETDARAPVLAIERVREDKPKRLPSTSGIFGGAMGSGSGLAAGANNGGSPVSAYGY
;
A
#
# COMPACT_ATOMS: atom_id res chain seq x y z
N MET A 1 -41.63 -7.38 -49.57
CA MET A 1 -41.66 -7.42 -48.09
C MET A 1 -40.22 -7.41 -47.53
N THR A 2 -39.50 -6.29 -47.60
CA THR A 2 -38.09 -6.21 -47.15
C THR A 2 -37.78 -4.97 -46.30
N VAL A 3 -38.64 -3.94 -46.37
CA VAL A 3 -38.43 -2.65 -45.69
C VAL A 3 -38.68 -2.73 -44.18
N VAL A 4 -39.57 -3.64 -43.73
CA VAL A 4 -39.89 -3.82 -42.30
C VAL A 4 -38.72 -4.46 -41.55
N GLY A 5 -38.08 -5.48 -42.13
CA GLY A 5 -36.92 -6.16 -41.51
C GLY A 5 -35.72 -5.23 -41.33
N ALA A 6 -35.42 -4.40 -42.34
CA ALA A 6 -34.31 -3.44 -42.27
C ALA A 6 -34.50 -2.37 -41.19
N ARG A 7 -35.75 -1.94 -40.93
CA ARG A 7 -36.07 -0.97 -39.85
C ARG A 7 -35.89 -1.58 -38.45
N HIS A 8 -36.27 -2.84 -38.26
CA HIS A 8 -36.10 -3.53 -36.97
C HIS A 8 -34.62 -3.82 -36.67
N VAL A 9 -33.84 -4.23 -37.67
CA VAL A 9 -32.38 -4.43 -37.51
C VAL A 9 -31.67 -3.12 -37.18
N ARG A 10 -32.04 -2.03 -37.87
CA ARG A 10 -31.44 -0.71 -37.65
C ARG A 10 -31.84 -0.12 -36.29
N SER A 11 -33.07 -0.32 -35.84
CA SER A 11 -33.54 0.07 -34.51
C SER A 11 -32.91 -0.78 -33.40
N GLY A 12 -32.74 -2.08 -33.62
CA GLY A 12 -32.08 -2.98 -32.67
C GLY A 12 -30.60 -2.64 -32.47
N MET A 13 -29.88 -2.39 -33.56
CA MET A 13 -28.48 -1.97 -33.52
C MET A 13 -28.30 -0.63 -32.79
N LEU A 14 -29.19 0.33 -33.01
CA LEU A 14 -29.14 1.63 -32.33
C LEU A 14 -29.41 1.49 -30.82
N CYS A 15 -30.34 0.60 -30.43
CA CYS A 15 -30.59 0.28 -29.03
C CYS A 15 -29.36 -0.39 -28.38
N CYS A 16 -28.73 -1.36 -29.04
CA CYS A 16 -27.50 -1.99 -28.56
C CYS A 16 -26.37 -0.98 -28.35
N VAL A 17 -26.18 -0.03 -29.27
CA VAL A 17 -25.17 1.02 -29.14
C VAL A 17 -25.45 1.89 -27.91
N VAL A 18 -26.70 2.33 -27.69
CA VAL A 18 -27.06 3.14 -26.52
C VAL A 18 -26.81 2.40 -25.20
N VAL A 19 -27.12 1.09 -25.12
CA VAL A 19 -26.87 0.28 -23.92
C VAL A 19 -25.38 0.15 -23.62
N LEU A 20 -24.54 -0.06 -24.65
CA LEU A 20 -23.09 -0.17 -24.48
C LEU A 20 -22.45 1.16 -24.02
N LEU A 21 -22.91 2.29 -24.54
CA LEU A 21 -22.45 3.62 -24.13
C LEU A 21 -22.89 3.99 -22.70
N ALA A 22 -24.10 3.61 -22.28
CA ALA A 22 -24.58 3.84 -20.92
C ALA A 22 -23.80 3.01 -19.87
N GLY A 23 -23.28 1.84 -20.24
CA GLY A 23 -22.39 1.05 -19.39
C GLY A 23 -21.08 1.74 -19.06
N CYS A 24 -20.55 2.56 -19.97
CA CYS A 24 -19.29 3.28 -19.77
C CYS A 24 -19.41 4.36 -18.69
N ALA A 25 -20.55 5.05 -18.60
CA ALA A 25 -20.84 6.00 -17.53
C ALA A 25 -20.93 5.33 -16.14
N SER A 26 -21.36 4.06 -16.11
CA SER A 26 -21.39 3.28 -14.87
C SER A 26 -20.00 2.90 -14.40
N LEU A 27 -19.01 2.78 -15.29
CA LEU A 27 -17.62 2.42 -14.96
C LEU A 27 -16.81 3.59 -14.39
N GLU A 28 -17.36 4.80 -14.39
CA GLU A 28 -16.69 6.02 -13.93
C GLU A 28 -16.33 5.95 -12.42
N PRO A 29 -15.04 5.80 -12.06
CA PRO A 29 -14.64 5.61 -10.67
C PRO A 29 -14.79 6.87 -9.81
N TYR A 30 -14.85 8.08 -10.39
CA TYR A 30 -14.98 9.33 -9.63
C TYR A 30 -16.39 9.60 -9.09
N ARG A 31 -17.41 8.95 -9.66
CA ARG A 31 -18.82 9.09 -9.21
C ARG A 31 -19.29 7.94 -8.33
N ARG A 32 -18.51 6.86 -8.24
CA ARG A 32 -18.87 5.69 -7.42
C ARG A 32 -18.63 5.99 -5.93
N PRO A 33 -19.65 5.89 -5.07
CA PRO A 33 -19.45 6.02 -3.63
C PRO A 33 -18.49 4.94 -3.14
N TYR A 34 -17.70 5.27 -2.11
CA TYR A 34 -16.66 4.39 -1.53
C TYR A 34 -15.47 4.07 -2.46
N ALA A 35 -15.37 4.72 -3.63
CA ALA A 35 -14.17 4.75 -4.46
C ALA A 35 -13.44 6.09 -4.26
N TRP A 36 -13.15 6.82 -5.34
CA TRP A 36 -12.52 8.14 -5.31
C TRP A 36 -13.52 9.27 -4.99
N HIS A 37 -14.79 8.94 -4.81
CA HIS A 37 -15.81 9.90 -4.41
C HIS A 37 -15.76 10.15 -2.90
N PRO A 38 -15.54 11.40 -2.44
CA PRO A 38 -15.40 11.70 -1.02
C PRO A 38 -16.75 11.52 -0.31
N VAL A 39 -16.84 10.47 0.52
CA VAL A 39 -18.01 10.16 1.36
C VAL A 39 -17.75 10.39 2.86
N GLY A 40 -16.61 10.99 3.22
CA GLY A 40 -16.23 11.25 4.61
C GLY A 40 -15.73 10.04 5.41
N ALA A 41 -15.89 8.82 4.89
CA ALA A 41 -15.48 7.59 5.59
C ALA A 41 -13.99 7.56 5.96
N ASN A 42 -13.10 8.04 5.08
CA ASN A 42 -11.68 8.14 5.38
C ASN A 42 -11.41 9.12 6.53
N GLN A 43 -12.04 10.30 6.52
CA GLN A 43 -11.90 11.31 7.57
C GLN A 43 -12.42 10.80 8.91
N ALA A 44 -13.56 10.11 8.93
CA ALA A 44 -14.11 9.49 10.13
C ALA A 44 -13.17 8.40 10.69
N ASN A 45 -12.61 7.56 9.83
CA ASN A 45 -11.65 6.54 10.23
C ASN A 45 -10.35 7.15 10.76
N LEU A 46 -9.82 8.18 10.09
CA LEU A 46 -8.63 8.90 10.57
C LEU A 46 -8.89 9.54 11.93
N ALA A 47 -10.05 10.18 12.13
CA ALA A 47 -10.42 10.75 13.43
C ALA A 47 -10.57 9.69 14.53
N ALA A 48 -10.97 8.46 14.19
CA ALA A 48 -11.06 7.36 15.14
C ALA A 48 -9.69 6.72 15.46
N MET A 49 -8.72 6.79 14.53
CA MET A 49 -7.39 6.18 14.68
C MET A 49 -6.34 7.14 15.25
N VAL A 50 -6.54 8.45 15.10
CA VAL A 50 -5.53 9.43 15.53
C VAL A 50 -5.37 9.42 17.05
N ALA A 51 -4.12 9.39 17.52
CA ALA A 51 -3.82 9.40 18.95
C ALA A 51 -4.05 10.79 19.56
N ASP A 52 -3.67 11.86 18.85
CA ASP A 52 -3.91 13.25 19.23
C ASP A 52 -4.78 13.96 18.16
N PRO A 53 -6.00 14.43 18.49
CA PRO A 53 -6.84 15.17 17.56
C PRO A 53 -6.20 16.42 16.96
N HIS A 54 -5.24 17.06 17.65
CA HIS A 54 -4.54 18.25 17.13
C HIS A 54 -3.68 17.93 15.89
N ASP A 55 -3.27 16.66 15.73
CA ASP A 55 -2.49 16.22 14.58
C ASP A 55 -3.29 16.30 13.27
N LEU A 56 -4.63 16.23 13.32
CA LEU A 56 -5.48 16.39 12.13
C LEU A 56 -5.44 17.80 11.55
N ALA A 57 -5.11 18.80 12.36
CA ALA A 57 -5.08 20.20 11.95
C ALA A 57 -3.67 20.67 11.53
N ARG A 58 -2.64 20.25 12.27
CA ARG A 58 -1.28 20.78 12.09
C ARG A 58 -0.22 19.72 11.76
N GLY A 59 -0.51 18.44 11.95
CA GLY A 59 0.47 17.35 11.92
C GLY A 59 1.55 17.49 13.01
N GLN A 60 2.51 16.57 13.02
CA GLN A 60 3.69 16.67 13.88
C GLN A 60 4.95 16.83 13.03
N SER A 61 5.83 17.73 13.46
CA SER A 61 7.19 17.82 12.94
C SER A 61 8.14 17.32 14.02
N GLU A 62 8.94 16.33 13.71
CA GLU A 62 10.05 15.93 14.56
C GLU A 62 11.18 16.95 14.41
N GLN A 63 11.71 17.48 15.52
CA GLN A 63 12.69 18.58 15.50
C GLN A 63 14.07 18.13 15.02
N GLU A 64 14.44 16.89 15.33
CA GLU A 64 15.66 16.23 14.84
C GLU A 64 15.31 14.80 14.47
N THR A 65 15.13 14.53 13.18
CA THR A 65 15.12 13.15 12.67
C THR A 65 16.56 12.80 12.28
N ASP A 66 17.08 11.67 12.77
CA ASP A 66 18.35 11.13 12.29
C ASP A 66 18.22 10.77 10.81
N ALA A 67 18.73 11.64 9.94
CA ALA A 67 18.69 11.47 8.49
C ALA A 67 19.51 10.26 8.01
N ARG A 68 20.37 9.68 8.84
CA ARG A 68 21.21 8.54 8.46
C ARG A 68 20.39 7.30 8.15
N ALA A 69 19.39 7.00 8.96
CA ALA A 69 18.53 5.83 8.76
C ALA A 69 17.80 5.83 7.41
N PRO A 70 17.08 6.89 7.00
CA PRO A 70 16.42 6.94 5.69
C PRO A 70 17.42 6.97 4.53
N VAL A 71 18.56 7.65 4.68
CA VAL A 71 19.61 7.66 3.62
C VAL A 71 20.13 6.25 3.36
N LEU A 72 20.49 5.51 4.40
CA LEU A 72 20.95 4.12 4.28
C LEU A 72 19.88 3.20 3.66
N ALA A 73 18.60 3.45 3.94
CA ALA A 73 17.51 2.70 3.33
C ALA A 73 17.39 2.97 1.83
N ILE A 74 17.51 4.25 1.41
CA ILE A 74 17.47 4.64 -0.01
C ILE A 74 18.67 4.08 -0.77
N GLU A 75 19.88 4.20 -0.19
CA GLU A 75 21.10 3.62 -0.77
C GLU A 75 20.95 2.11 -0.95
N ARG A 76 20.41 1.40 0.05
CA ARG A 76 20.14 -0.03 -0.06
C ARG A 76 19.17 -0.36 -1.19
N VAL A 77 18.12 0.42 -1.39
CA VAL A 77 17.17 0.18 -2.51
C VAL A 77 17.84 0.41 -3.87
N ARG A 78 18.76 1.38 -3.95
CA ARG A 78 19.40 1.77 -5.22
C ARG A 78 20.59 0.89 -5.59
N GLU A 79 21.40 0.52 -4.60
CA GLU A 79 22.73 -0.06 -4.82
C GLU A 79 22.82 -1.53 -4.41
N ASP A 80 21.93 -2.02 -3.54
CA ASP A 80 21.99 -3.40 -3.07
C ASP A 80 21.46 -4.39 -4.11
N LYS A 81 21.96 -5.63 -4.04
CA LYS A 81 21.51 -6.71 -4.93
C LYS A 81 20.33 -7.44 -4.29
N PRO A 82 19.42 -8.03 -5.08
CA PRO A 82 18.36 -8.88 -4.55
C PRO A 82 18.93 -9.97 -3.64
N LYS A 83 18.56 -9.96 -2.37
CA LYS A 83 18.97 -11.00 -1.40
C LYS A 83 17.99 -12.15 -1.48
N ARG A 84 18.51 -13.38 -1.48
CA ARG A 84 17.67 -14.56 -1.36
C ARG A 84 16.93 -14.48 -0.02
N LEU A 85 15.61 -14.63 -0.08
CA LEU A 85 14.83 -14.84 1.13
C LEU A 85 15.36 -16.14 1.79
N PRO A 86 15.42 -16.18 3.13
CA PRO A 86 15.68 -17.43 3.84
C PRO A 86 14.75 -18.52 3.27
N SER A 87 15.27 -19.74 3.09
CA SER A 87 14.46 -20.86 2.62
C SER A 87 13.39 -21.15 3.68
N THR A 88 12.20 -20.61 3.50
CA THR A 88 11.04 -20.95 4.32
C THR A 88 10.60 -22.35 3.93
N SER A 89 11.16 -23.35 4.60
CA SER A 89 10.57 -24.69 4.69
C SER A 89 9.33 -24.58 5.60
N GLY A 90 8.25 -24.03 5.05
CA GLY A 90 6.95 -23.89 5.73
C GLY A 90 6.90 -22.68 6.68
N ILE A 91 6.11 -21.68 6.30
CA ILE A 91 5.27 -20.78 7.11
C ILE A 91 4.61 -19.85 6.08
N PHE A 92 3.53 -20.33 5.48
CA PHE A 92 2.48 -19.46 4.98
C PHE A 92 1.57 -19.20 6.18
N GLY A 93 1.87 -18.16 6.95
CA GLY A 93 1.13 -17.81 8.15
C GLY A 93 1.66 -16.50 8.68
N GLY A 94 0.86 -15.44 8.55
CA GLY A 94 1.23 -14.10 8.98
C GLY A 94 1.67 -14.08 10.44
N ALA A 95 2.87 -13.57 10.68
CA ALA A 95 3.32 -13.17 12.00
C ALA A 95 3.86 -11.75 11.88
N MET A 96 3.05 -10.80 12.35
CA MET A 96 3.45 -9.42 12.55
C MET A 96 4.53 -9.43 13.64
N GLY A 97 5.78 -9.18 13.27
CA GLY A 97 6.91 -9.15 14.18
C GLY A 97 6.91 -7.88 15.02
N SER A 98 6.26 -7.95 16.18
CA SER A 98 6.55 -7.08 17.34
C SER A 98 8.00 -7.29 17.74
N GLY A 99 8.78 -6.21 17.78
CA GLY A 99 10.13 -6.23 18.31
C GLY A 99 10.13 -6.56 19.80
N SER A 100 10.94 -7.53 20.20
CA SER A 100 11.42 -7.68 21.57
C SER A 100 12.59 -8.66 21.54
N GLY A 101 13.79 -8.13 21.82
CA GLY A 101 15.02 -8.89 21.82
C GLY A 101 15.01 -9.99 22.88
N LEU A 102 15.49 -11.17 22.48
CA LEU A 102 15.99 -12.19 23.40
C LEU A 102 17.30 -12.71 22.81
N ALA A 103 18.37 -12.42 23.54
CA ALA A 103 19.68 -13.01 23.35
C ALA A 103 19.63 -14.51 23.69
N ALA A 104 20.15 -15.34 22.78
CA ALA A 104 20.64 -16.69 23.02
C ALA A 104 21.45 -17.07 21.77
N GLY A 105 22.70 -17.49 21.79
CA GLY A 105 23.66 -17.83 22.82
C GLY A 105 24.93 -18.26 22.06
N ALA A 106 26.08 -18.13 22.71
CA ALA A 106 27.41 -18.20 22.13
C ALA A 106 27.89 -19.60 21.74
N ASN A 107 28.76 -19.66 20.72
CA ASN A 107 29.79 -20.70 20.61
C ASN A 107 31.01 -20.21 19.79
N ASN A 108 31.99 -19.72 20.55
CA ASN A 108 33.44 -19.90 20.43
C ASN A 108 34.13 -19.89 19.05
N GLY A 109 35.07 -18.95 18.89
CA GLY A 109 36.23 -19.13 18.00
C GLY A 109 37.05 -17.87 17.73
N GLY A 110 37.82 -17.37 18.70
CA GLY A 110 38.94 -16.44 18.42
C GLY A 110 39.20 -15.37 19.49
N SER A 111 40.34 -15.50 20.17
CA SER A 111 40.82 -14.77 21.36
C SER A 111 41.20 -13.28 21.14
N PRO A 112 41.49 -12.52 22.21
CA PRO A 112 41.19 -11.09 22.36
C PRO A 112 42.32 -10.16 21.96
N VAL A 113 41.97 -8.94 21.55
CA VAL A 113 42.86 -7.79 21.75
C VAL A 113 42.19 -6.85 22.75
N SER A 114 42.77 -6.83 23.95
CA SER A 114 42.63 -5.82 25.02
C SER A 114 42.41 -4.42 24.47
N ALA A 115 41.38 -3.70 24.90
CA ALA A 115 41.28 -2.95 26.15
C ALA A 115 42.16 -1.66 26.17
N TYR A 116 41.46 -0.55 26.46
CA TYR A 116 41.90 0.79 26.89
C TYR A 116 41.97 1.94 25.86
N GLY A 117 41.19 2.99 26.17
CA GLY A 117 41.46 4.43 25.94
C GLY A 117 41.12 4.93 24.54
N TYR A 118 40.27 5.94 24.34
CA TYR A 118 39.90 7.12 25.14
C TYR A 118 38.41 7.43 25.04
#